data_AF-W1YED4-F1
#
_entry.id   AF-W1YED4-F1
#
_cell.length_a   1.000
_cell.length_b   1.000
_cell.length_c   1.000
_cell.angle_alpha   90.00
_cell.angle_beta   90.00
_cell.angle_gamma   90.00
#
_symmetry.space_group_name_H-M   'P 1'
#
loop_
_entity.id
_entity.type
_entity.pdbx_description
1 polymer ?
#
loop_
_entity_poly.entity_id
_entity_poly.type
_entity_poly.pdbx_seq_one_letter_code
_entity_poly.pdbx_strand_id
1 'polypeptide(L)' 'TKLQAATIACASGTDTVIASADDAVRLLGTDGVPADLGTWFSATGPHRPSRRLWMAHASVPEGRGLIDAGAAQALTVGK' A
#
# COMPACT_ATOMS: atom_id res chain seq x y z
N THR A 1 3.46 -8.06 -11.86
CA THR A 1 2.52 -7.07 -11.28
C THR A 1 2.01 -7.47 -9.90
N LYS A 2 1.60 -8.73 -9.63
CA LYS A 2 1.09 -9.15 -8.29
C LYS A 2 2.03 -8.82 -7.12
N LEU A 3 3.33 -9.09 -7.26
CA LEU A 3 4.31 -8.75 -6.22
C LEU A 3 4.40 -7.25 -5.95
N GLN A 4 4.37 -6.42 -6.99
CA GLN A 4 4.40 -4.96 -6.84
C GLN A 4 3.16 -4.45 -6.10
N ALA A 5 1.98 -5.02 -6.38
CA ALA A 5 0.75 -4.72 -5.65
C ALA A 5 0.88 -5.10 -4.16
N ALA A 6 1.39 -6.31 -3.86
CA ALA A 6 1.65 -6.73 -2.49
C ALA A 6 2.67 -5.83 -1.79
N THR A 7 3.74 -5.42 -2.47
CA THR A 7 4.71 -4.46 -1.91
C THR A 7 4.05 -3.14 -1.51
N ILE A 8 3.19 -2.58 -2.37
CA ILE A 8 2.49 -1.31 -2.09
C ILE A 8 1.53 -1.46 -0.91
N ALA A 9 0.73 -2.53 -0.88
CA ALA A 9 -0.23 -2.80 0.19
C ALA A 9 0.45 -3.08 1.54
N CYS A 10 1.51 -3.91 1.57
CA CYS A 10 2.24 -4.19 2.81
C CYS A 10 2.94 -2.93 3.35
N ALA A 11 3.52 -2.11 2.48
CA ALA A 11 4.12 -0.83 2.87
C ALA A 11 3.09 0.21 3.35
N SER A 12 1.80 0.00 3.03
CA SER A 12 0.69 0.83 3.47
C SER A 12 0.01 0.36 4.76
N GLY A 13 0.50 -0.72 5.37
CA GLY A 13 -0.08 -1.29 6.58
C GLY A 13 -1.18 -2.30 6.31
N THR A 14 -1.23 -2.91 5.12
CA THR A 14 -2.26 -3.88 4.74
C THR A 14 -1.62 -5.23 4.46
N ASP A 15 -1.96 -6.24 5.25
CA ASP A 15 -1.58 -7.62 4.96
C ASP A 15 -2.15 -8.05 3.61
N THR A 16 -1.37 -8.81 2.85
CA THR A 16 -1.76 -9.25 1.50
C THR A 16 -1.53 -10.74 1.34
N VAL A 17 -2.50 -11.43 0.75
CA VAL A 17 -2.34 -12.81 0.29
C VAL A 17 -2.42 -12.88 -1.22
N ILE A 18 -1.53 -13.66 -1.82
CA ILE A 18 -1.61 -14.06 -3.22
C ILE A 18 -1.88 -15.56 -3.26
N ALA A 19 -3.02 -15.96 -3.81
CA ALA A 19 -3.44 -17.35 -3.89
C ALA A 19 -4.19 -17.66 -5.20
N SER A 20 -4.51 -18.94 -5.41
CA SER A 20 -5.44 -19.35 -6.47
C SER A 20 -6.84 -18.78 -6.19
N ALA A 21 -7.55 -18.39 -7.24
CA ALA A 21 -8.92 -17.89 -7.11
C ALA A 21 -9.88 -18.97 -6.58
N ASP A 22 -9.62 -20.24 -6.92
CA ASP A 22 -10.44 -21.38 -6.48
C ASP A 22 -10.37 -21.61 -4.96
N ASP A 23 -9.30 -21.14 -4.31
CA ASP A 23 -9.13 -21.23 -2.86
C ASP A 23 -9.80 -20.09 -2.07
N ALA A 24 -10.45 -19.13 -2.76
CA ALA A 24 -11.00 -17.93 -2.12
C ALA A 24 -11.99 -18.23 -0.99
N VAL A 25 -12.90 -19.20 -1.19
CA VAL A 25 -13.88 -19.60 -0.16
C VAL A 25 -13.19 -20.15 1.08
N ARG A 26 -12.11 -20.91 0.91
CA ARG A 26 -11.35 -21.48 2.02
C ARG A 26 -10.56 -20.41 2.78
N LEU A 27 -9.92 -19.50 2.04
CA LEU A 27 -9.15 -18.39 2.61
C LEU A 27 -10.00 -17.42 3.42
N LEU A 28 -11.22 -17.15 2.98
CA LEU A 28 -12.14 -16.22 3.65
C LEU A 28 -12.98 -16.89 4.76
N GLY A 29 -13.00 -18.23 4.81
CA GLY A 29 -13.82 -19.00 5.74
C GLY A 29 -13.15 -19.36 7.06
N THR A 30 -11.88 -19.04 7.25
CA THR A 30 -11.10 -19.39 8.45
C THR A 30 -10.74 -18.15 9.27
N ASP A 31 -10.79 -18.26 10.61
CA ASP A 31 -10.42 -17.17 11.56
C ASP A 31 -8.91 -16.87 11.62
N GLY A 32 -8.12 -17.42 10.70
CA GLY A 32 -6.67 -17.25 10.65
C GLY A 32 -6.10 -17.48 9.25
N VAL A 33 -4.79 -17.31 9.11
CA VAL A 33 -4.07 -17.46 7.84
C VAL A 33 -3.75 -18.94 7.60
N PRO A 34 -4.32 -19.59 6.58
CA PRO A 34 -4.01 -20.99 6.28
C PRO A 34 -2.56 -21.09 5.78
N ALA A 35 -1.75 -21.92 6.44
CA ALA A 35 -0.33 -22.07 6.11
C ALA A 35 -0.09 -22.80 4.77
N ASP A 36 -1.11 -23.48 4.25
CA ASP A 36 -1.07 -24.32 3.04
C ASP A 36 -1.69 -23.64 1.81
N LEU A 37 -2.26 -22.43 1.95
CA LEU A 37 -2.94 -21.73 0.85
C LEU A 37 -2.20 -20.44 0.44
N GLY A 38 -1.63 -20.47 -0.77
CA GLY A 38 -1.03 -19.30 -1.39
C GLY A 38 0.24 -18.80 -0.68
N THR A 39 0.42 -17.48 -0.65
CA THR A 39 1.57 -16.83 0.00
C THR A 39 1.13 -15.58 0.72
N TRP A 40 1.43 -15.52 2.02
CA TRP A 40 1.12 -14.39 2.89
C TRP A 40 2.27 -13.39 2.93
N PHE A 41 1.92 -12.11 2.84
CA PHE A 41 2.83 -10.98 2.96
C PHE A 41 2.33 -10.09 4.10
N SER A 42 3.07 -10.10 5.21
CA SER A 42 2.74 -9.26 6.37
C SER A 42 3.04 -7.78 6.08
N ALA A 43 2.18 -6.91 6.58
CA ALA A 43 2.37 -5.47 6.58
C ALA A 43 3.71 -5.09 7.21
N THR A 44 4.42 -4.16 6.57
CA THR A 44 5.77 -3.74 6.99
C THR A 44 5.81 -2.28 7.47
N GLY A 45 4.72 -1.52 7.26
CA GLY A 45 4.62 -0.11 7.65
C GLY A 45 3.33 0.22 8.37
N PRO A 46 3.24 1.41 9.01
CA PRO A 46 2.00 1.89 9.62
C PRO A 46 0.94 2.18 8.54
N HIS A 47 -0.33 2.17 8.95
CA HIS A 47 -1.44 2.52 8.07
C HIS A 47 -1.22 3.90 7.42
N ARG A 48 -1.24 3.96 6.09
CA ARG A 48 -1.10 5.22 5.33
C ARG A 48 -2.45 5.69 4.78
N PRO A 49 -2.79 6.98 4.90
CA PRO A 49 -3.98 7.54 4.25
C PRO A 49 -3.96 7.32 2.73
N SER A 50 -5.12 6.97 2.16
CA SER A 50 -5.30 6.68 0.73
C SER A 50 -4.70 7.74 -0.21
N ARG A 51 -4.83 9.03 0.14
CA ARG A 51 -4.25 10.14 -0.63
C ARG A 51 -2.73 10.04 -0.79
N ARG A 52 -2.00 9.70 0.28
CA ARG A 52 -0.54 9.56 0.22
C ARG A 52 -0.11 8.35 -0.60
N LEU A 53 -0.88 7.26 -0.55
CA LEU A 53 -0.63 6.09 -1.39
C LEU A 53 -0.83 6.39 -2.87
N TRP A 54 -1.91 7.11 -3.20
CA TRP A 54 -2.19 7.54 -4.56
C TRP A 54 -1.06 8.41 -5.11
N MET A 55 -0.63 9.42 -4.35
CA MET A 55 0.51 10.27 -4.74
C MET A 55 1.81 9.49 -4.93
N ALA A 56 2.04 8.41 -4.17
CA ALA A 56 3.26 7.64 -4.24
C ALA A 56 3.30 6.61 -5.39
N HIS A 57 2.14 6.14 -5.85
CA HIS A 57 2.09 4.96 -6.73
C HIS A 57 1.18 5.08 -7.96
N ALA A 58 0.24 6.03 -7.99
CA ALA A 58 -0.74 6.13 -9.07
C ALA A 58 -0.36 7.12 -10.17
N SER A 59 0.71 7.90 -9.99
CA SER A 59 1.21 8.83 -11.00
C SER A 59 2.74 8.83 -11.04
N VAL A 60 3.28 9.09 -12.23
CA VAL A 60 4.69 9.38 -12.45
C VAL A 60 4.81 10.89 -12.66
N PRO A 61 5.62 11.62 -11.87
CA PRO A 61 5.83 13.04 -12.10
C PRO A 61 6.60 13.27 -13.40
N GLU A 62 6.05 14.09 -14.30
CA GLU A 62 6.72 14.52 -15.55
C GLU A 62 7.68 15.71 -15.32
N GLY A 63 7.81 16.18 -14.08
CA GLY A 63 8.62 17.34 -13.73
C GLY A 63 8.56 17.65 -12.24
N ARG A 64 9.21 18.77 -11.85
CA ARG A 64 9.25 19.24 -10.46
C ARG A 64 9.15 20.77 -10.40
N GLY A 65 8.48 21.29 -9.38
CA GLY A 65 8.46 22.72 -9.06
C GLY A 65 9.45 23.04 -7.94
N LEU A 66 10.17 24.15 -8.07
CA LEU A 66 10.94 24.73 -6.96
C LEU A 66 10.06 25.74 -6.24
N ILE A 67 10.03 25.69 -4.91
CA ILE A 67 9.24 26.61 -4.07
C ILE A 67 10.17 27.36 -3.12
N ASP A 68 9.78 28.59 -2.75
CA ASP A 68 10.50 29.34 -1.73
C ASP A 68 10.29 28.77 -0.32
N ALA A 69 11.05 29.28 0.64
CA ALA A 69 11.00 28.83 2.03
C ALA A 69 9.63 29.08 2.70
N GLY A 70 8.93 30.17 2.33
CA GLY A 70 7.62 30.50 2.87
C GLY A 70 6.55 29.50 2.41
N ALA A 71 6.55 29.15 1.12
CA ALA A 71 5.69 28.12 0.57
C ALA A 71 5.98 26.73 1.16
N ALA A 72 7.26 26.39 1.37
CA ALA A 72 7.65 25.13 2.02
C ALA A 72 7.13 25.03 3.46
N GLN A 73 7.21 26.13 4.22
CA GLN A 73 6.64 26.20 5.56
C GLN A 73 5.13 25.98 5.52
N ALA A 74 4.41 26.70 4.65
CA ALA A 74 2.95 26.60 4.54
C ALA A 74 2.46 25.17 4.19
N LEU A 75 3.21 24.42 3.38
CA LEU A 75 2.88 23.02 3.06
C LEU A 75 3.11 22.06 4.23
N THR A 76 4.08 22.35 5.10
CA THR A 76 4.48 21.44 6.19
C THR A 76 3.59 21.56 7.41
N VAL A 77 3.23 22.78 7.81
CA VAL A 77 2.32 23.00 8.95
C VAL A 77 0.84 22.81 8.60
N GLY A 78 0.51 22.74 7.30
CA GLY A 78 -0.87 22.83 6.83
C GLY A 78 -1.38 24.27 6.89
N LYS A 79 -2.48 24.55 6.19
CA LYS A 79 -3.28 25.74 6.48
C LYS A 79 -4.13 25.48 7.71
#